data_AF-A0A3D2HT86-F1
#
_entry.id   AF-A0A3D2HT86-F1
#
_cell.length_a   1.000
_cell.length_b   1.000
_cell.length_c   1.000
_cell.angle_alpha   90.00
_cell.angle_beta   90.00
_cell.angle_gamma   90.00
#
_symmetry.space_group_name_H-M   'P 1'
#
loop_
_entity.id
_entity.type
_entity.pdbx_description
1 polymer ?
#
loop_
_entity_poly.entity_id
_entity_poly.type
_entity_poly.pdbx_seq_one_letter_code
_entity_poly.pdbx_strand_id
1 'polypeptide(L)'
;MAGRHSAKTSKKPIVIICILTALIIIGVIYAVIIFNSGSKPANTTSTTSPQQTTSTVQSASGESAETTIQPTESEQPTTQSEIFTGETSEVSKVVVPTKSGQEVSYFNATYVPYKAVDSSTNEECTLREVFGSAFSQGVITFNSDGTFTDSVTSSSVNSGAYAVEGDTIVATYSNDKNMSVKVASWEGDTPLELIINYGGYDVYFNM
;
A
#
# COMPACT_ATOMS: atom_id res chain seq x y z
N MET A 1 10.00 -61.67 -33.18
CA MET A 1 9.27 -61.10 -32.02
C MET A 1 8.52 -59.86 -32.47
N ALA A 2 7.32 -59.72 -31.91
CA ALA A 2 6.16 -58.85 -32.21
C ALA A 2 6.38 -57.44 -32.79
N GLY A 3 5.44 -57.06 -33.67
CA GLY A 3 5.26 -55.73 -34.24
C GLY A 3 4.71 -54.68 -33.26
N ARG A 4 4.85 -53.41 -33.65
CA ARG A 4 4.36 -52.26 -32.89
C ARG A 4 3.06 -51.74 -33.50
N HIS A 5 1.98 -51.81 -32.73
CA HIS A 5 0.70 -51.18 -33.03
C HIS A 5 0.80 -49.65 -32.94
N SER A 6 0.27 -48.96 -33.95
CA SER A 6 0.05 -47.52 -33.96
C SER A 6 -1.33 -47.23 -33.33
N ALA A 7 -1.37 -46.47 -32.23
CA ALA A 7 -2.61 -46.11 -31.56
C ALA A 7 -3.14 -44.77 -32.09
N LYS A 8 -4.36 -44.80 -32.66
CA LYS A 8 -5.14 -43.64 -33.09
C LYS A 8 -5.80 -43.00 -31.85
N THR A 9 -5.42 -41.76 -31.51
CA THR A 9 -6.08 -40.96 -30.46
C THR A 9 -7.22 -40.12 -31.06
N SER A 10 -8.45 -40.28 -30.54
CA SER A 10 -9.65 -39.56 -30.99
C SER A 10 -9.93 -38.35 -30.08
N LYS A 11 -9.89 -37.14 -30.66
CA LYS A 11 -9.96 -35.84 -29.95
C LYS A 11 -11.36 -35.43 -29.45
N LYS A 12 -12.29 -36.37 -29.29
CA LYS A 12 -13.71 -36.04 -29.05
C LYS A 12 -14.10 -35.61 -27.61
N PRO A 13 -13.40 -35.96 -26.50
CA PRO A 13 -13.85 -35.55 -25.17
C PRO A 13 -13.39 -34.16 -24.71
N ILE A 14 -12.33 -33.57 -25.30
CA ILE A 14 -11.79 -32.27 -24.86
C ILE A 14 -12.69 -31.09 -25.24
N VAL A 15 -13.32 -31.13 -26.42
CA VAL A 15 -14.13 -30.01 -26.93
C VAL A 15 -15.41 -29.80 -26.08
N ILE A 16 -16.01 -30.87 -25.58
CA ILE A 16 -17.25 -30.80 -24.77
C ILE A 16 -16.97 -30.15 -23.40
N ILE A 17 -15.80 -30.41 -22.80
CA ILE A 17 -15.39 -29.82 -21.51
C ILE A 17 -15.12 -28.30 -21.65
N CYS A 18 -14.52 -27.86 -22.76
CA CYS A 18 -14.31 -26.45 -23.04
C CYS A 18 -15.62 -25.66 -23.21
N ILE A 19 -16.65 -26.28 -23.79
CA ILE A 19 -17.96 -25.61 -23.99
C ILE A 19 -18.71 -25.46 -22.66
N LEU A 20 -18.68 -26.48 -21.80
CA LEU A 20 -19.32 -26.42 -20.48
C LEU A 20 -18.68 -25.38 -19.56
N THR A 21 -17.35 -25.26 -19.60
CA THR A 21 -16.62 -24.26 -18.79
C THR A 21 -16.88 -22.83 -19.25
N ALA A 22 -16.98 -22.59 -20.56
CA ALA A 22 -17.31 -21.26 -21.09
C ALA A 22 -18.71 -20.77 -20.68
N LEU A 23 -19.71 -21.65 -20.65
CA LEU A 23 -21.09 -21.29 -20.28
C LEU A 23 -21.22 -20.90 -18.81
N ILE A 24 -20.46 -21.54 -17.91
CA ILE A 24 -20.45 -21.23 -16.48
C ILE A 24 -19.87 -19.83 -16.25
N ILE A 25 -18.78 -19.48 -16.94
CA ILE A 25 -18.13 -18.16 -16.81
C ILE A 25 -19.06 -17.03 -17.27
N ILE A 26 -19.77 -17.21 -18.39
CA ILE A 26 -20.72 -16.22 -18.90
C ILE A 26 -21.87 -15.99 -17.91
N GLY A 27 -22.37 -17.05 -17.27
CA GLY A 27 -23.42 -16.95 -16.26
C GLY A 27 -23.01 -16.16 -15.02
N VAL A 28 -21.77 -16.34 -14.54
CA VAL A 28 -21.23 -15.60 -13.39
C VAL A 28 -21.07 -14.11 -13.71
N ILE A 29 -20.59 -13.77 -14.91
CA ILE A 29 -20.43 -12.38 -15.35
C ILE A 29 -21.79 -11.67 -15.40
N TYR A 30 -22.83 -12.32 -15.94
CA TYR A 30 -24.18 -11.76 -15.98
C TYR A 30 -24.78 -11.55 -14.58
N ALA A 31 -24.56 -12.47 -13.65
CA ALA A 31 -25.02 -12.32 -12.27
C ALA A 31 -24.37 -11.13 -11.55
N VAL A 32 -23.07 -10.90 -11.77
CA VAL A 32 -22.34 -9.76 -11.20
C VAL A 32 -22.86 -8.43 -11.76
N ILE A 33 -23.14 -8.33 -13.06
CA ILE A 33 -23.65 -7.09 -13.67
C ILE A 33 -25.04 -6.72 -13.12
N ILE A 34 -25.92 -7.71 -12.93
CA ILE A 34 -27.26 -7.48 -12.38
C ILE A 34 -27.20 -7.11 -10.90
N PHE A 35 -26.34 -7.76 -10.10
CA PHE A 35 -26.19 -7.45 -8.67
C PHE A 35 -25.52 -6.09 -8.45
N ASN A 36 -24.62 -5.66 -9.34
CA ASN A 36 -23.95 -4.36 -9.25
C ASN A 36 -24.77 -3.19 -9.83
N SER A 37 -25.97 -3.46 -10.37
CA SER A 37 -26.92 -2.44 -10.86
C SER A 37 -27.95 -2.03 -9.78
N GLY A 38 -27.60 -2.21 -8.50
CA GLY A 38 -28.41 -1.80 -7.35
C GLY A 38 -28.79 -0.32 -7.40
N SER A 39 -30.10 -0.08 -7.39
CA SER A 39 -30.80 1.20 -7.47
C SER A 39 -30.27 2.26 -6.51
N LYS A 40 -29.95 3.44 -7.04
CA LYS A 40 -29.63 4.64 -6.25
C LYS A 40 -30.88 5.15 -5.51
N PRO A 41 -30.86 5.37 -4.18
CA PRO A 41 -31.87 6.17 -3.52
C PRO A 41 -31.65 7.67 -3.82
N ALA A 42 -32.76 8.37 -4.04
CA ALA A 42 -32.83 9.78 -4.40
C ALA A 42 -32.40 10.70 -3.24
N ASN A 43 -31.65 11.75 -3.60
CA ASN A 43 -31.28 12.86 -2.74
C ASN A 43 -32.54 13.69 -2.37
N THR A 44 -32.72 14.04 -1.11
CA THR A 44 -33.62 15.15 -0.73
C THR A 44 -32.98 15.97 0.37
N THR A 45 -32.50 17.13 -0.04
CA THR A 45 -32.02 18.23 0.79
C THR A 45 -33.21 18.97 1.41
N SER A 46 -33.15 19.33 2.70
CA SER A 46 -33.89 20.48 3.26
C SER A 46 -33.22 21.03 4.52
N THR A 47 -32.86 22.31 4.39
CA THR A 47 -32.40 23.38 5.31
C THR A 47 -33.26 23.47 6.59
N THR A 48 -32.79 23.82 7.80
CA THR A 48 -32.45 25.16 8.39
C THR A 48 -32.14 24.89 9.90
N SER A 49 -31.14 25.44 10.60
CA SER A 49 -30.92 26.83 11.07
C SER A 49 -29.62 26.88 11.92
N PRO A 50 -28.84 27.98 11.96
CA PRO A 50 -27.65 28.09 12.81
C PRO A 50 -27.97 28.61 14.22
N GLN A 51 -27.38 27.99 15.25
CA GLN A 51 -27.36 28.55 16.61
C GLN A 51 -26.03 29.28 16.86
N GLN A 52 -26.14 30.58 17.02
CA GLN A 52 -25.10 31.53 17.37
C GLN A 52 -24.73 31.39 18.85
N THR A 53 -23.44 31.34 19.18
CA THR A 53 -22.95 31.72 20.51
C THR A 53 -21.74 32.61 20.36
N THR A 54 -21.94 33.87 20.72
CA THR A 54 -20.97 34.95 20.77
C THR A 54 -20.03 34.76 21.96
N SER A 55 -18.73 34.97 21.77
CA SER A 55 -17.82 35.39 22.85
C SER A 55 -16.75 36.29 22.26
N THR A 56 -16.92 37.59 22.53
CA THR A 56 -15.93 38.67 22.35
C THR A 56 -14.99 38.70 23.55
N VAL A 57 -13.66 38.72 23.34
CA VAL A 57 -12.75 39.70 23.99
C VAL A 57 -11.46 39.92 23.17
N GLN A 58 -11.19 41.20 22.93
CA GLN A 58 -9.91 41.93 22.75
C GLN A 58 -8.85 41.55 21.71
N SER A 59 -8.70 42.50 20.79
CA SER A 59 -7.54 42.83 19.98
C SER A 59 -6.30 43.22 20.81
N ALA A 60 -5.12 42.87 20.31
CA ALA A 60 -3.91 43.68 20.42
C ALA A 60 -3.13 43.60 19.09
N SER A 61 -2.67 44.76 18.66
CA SER A 61 -2.08 45.12 17.37
C SER A 61 -0.55 45.05 17.40
N GLY A 62 0.07 44.90 16.22
CA GLY A 62 1.51 45.03 15.94
C GLY A 62 1.85 44.21 14.68
N GLU A 63 1.62 44.72 13.48
CA GLU A 63 2.53 45.53 12.65
C GLU A 63 3.62 44.72 11.92
N SER A 64 3.47 44.70 10.59
CA SER A 64 4.49 44.76 9.52
C SER A 64 5.73 43.86 9.58
N ALA A 65 5.84 42.96 8.60
CA ALA A 65 6.90 43.03 7.59
C ALA A 65 6.60 42.07 6.43
N GLU A 66 6.30 42.69 5.28
CA GLU A 66 6.37 42.10 3.95
C GLU A 66 7.85 41.82 3.60
N THR A 67 8.16 40.62 3.14
CA THR A 67 9.36 40.40 2.31
C THR A 67 9.08 39.35 1.26
N THR A 68 8.80 39.86 0.07
CA THR A 68 8.88 39.20 -1.22
C THR A 68 10.28 38.67 -1.49
N ILE A 69 10.41 37.39 -1.84
CA ILE A 69 11.51 36.91 -2.69
C ILE A 69 10.91 35.97 -3.74
N GLN A 70 11.08 36.35 -5.01
CA GLN A 70 10.71 35.61 -6.23
C GLN A 70 11.80 34.56 -6.59
N PRO A 71 11.53 33.64 -7.55
CA PRO A 71 12.06 32.28 -7.58
C PRO A 71 13.48 32.20 -8.17
N THR A 72 14.21 31.14 -7.84
CA THR A 72 15.37 30.69 -8.62
C THR A 72 15.09 29.34 -9.26
N GLU A 73 15.41 29.31 -10.53
CA GLU A 73 15.21 28.32 -11.56
C GLU A 73 16.17 27.11 -11.42
N SER A 74 15.62 25.93 -11.73
CA SER A 74 16.24 24.74 -12.34
C SER A 74 17.61 24.24 -11.85
N GLU A 75 17.61 23.11 -11.13
CA GLU A 75 18.65 22.07 -11.32
C GLU A 75 18.00 20.68 -11.45
N GLN A 76 18.28 20.07 -12.60
CA GLN A 76 17.96 18.71 -13.02
C GLN A 76 18.81 17.70 -12.22
N PRO A 77 18.25 16.62 -11.65
CA PRO A 77 19.07 15.49 -11.22
C PRO A 77 19.34 14.58 -12.42
N THR A 78 20.59 14.64 -12.87
CA THR A 78 21.22 13.75 -13.83
C THR A 78 21.10 12.29 -13.37
N THR A 79 20.65 11.43 -14.27
CA THR A 79 20.73 9.97 -14.15
C THR A 79 22.19 9.58 -13.91
N GLN A 80 22.51 9.02 -12.74
CA GLN A 80 23.82 8.46 -12.46
C GLN A 80 23.66 7.08 -11.83
N SER A 81 23.87 6.07 -12.67
CA SER A 81 24.19 4.71 -12.23
C SER A 81 25.54 4.75 -11.53
N GLU A 82 25.55 4.69 -10.20
CA GLU A 82 26.77 4.41 -9.44
C GLU A 82 26.64 3.09 -8.71
N ILE A 83 27.51 2.16 -9.10
CA ILE A 83 27.85 0.94 -8.36
C ILE A 83 28.52 1.40 -7.07
N PHE A 84 27.79 1.35 -5.96
CA PHE A 84 28.33 1.75 -4.66
C PHE A 84 29.25 0.64 -4.11
N THR A 85 30.55 0.79 -4.31
CA THR A 85 31.58 0.12 -3.51
C THR A 85 32.15 1.15 -2.54
N GLY A 86 31.40 1.40 -1.46
CA GLY A 86 31.79 2.25 -0.35
C GLY A 86 31.85 1.44 0.93
N GLU A 87 33.06 1.09 1.35
CA GLU A 87 33.35 0.54 2.67
C GLU A 87 32.96 1.61 3.71
N THR A 88 31.87 1.38 4.44
CA THR A 88 31.38 2.23 5.53
C THR A 88 31.16 1.35 6.74
N SER A 89 31.67 1.82 7.89
CA SER A 89 31.58 1.28 9.25
C SER A 89 30.48 0.23 9.47
N GLU A 90 30.83 -0.90 10.10
CA GLU A 90 29.95 -2.03 10.44
C GLU A 90 28.74 -1.64 11.32
N VAL A 91 27.82 -0.85 10.78
CA VAL A 91 26.42 -0.88 11.18
C VAL A 91 25.86 -2.05 10.40
N SER A 92 25.41 -3.10 11.09
CA SER A 92 24.80 -4.27 10.45
C SER A 92 23.72 -3.81 9.47
N LYS A 93 24.04 -3.82 8.18
CA LYS A 93 23.10 -3.44 7.12
C LYS A 93 22.05 -4.56 7.06
N VAL A 94 20.81 -4.23 7.39
CA VAL A 94 19.69 -5.15 7.27
C VAL A 94 19.60 -5.61 5.82
N VAL A 95 19.67 -6.92 5.59
CA VAL A 95 19.61 -7.51 4.25
C VAL A 95 18.16 -7.80 3.91
N VAL A 96 17.66 -7.19 2.83
CA VAL A 96 16.32 -7.47 2.30
C VAL A 96 16.41 -8.73 1.41
N PRO A 97 15.60 -9.77 1.66
CA PRO A 97 15.64 -11.03 0.90
C PRO A 97 14.94 -10.89 -0.46
N THR A 98 15.67 -10.36 -1.44
CA THR A 98 15.24 -10.21 -2.83
C THR A 98 15.56 -11.46 -3.66
N LYS A 99 14.82 -11.70 -4.74
CA LYS A 99 15.10 -12.76 -5.71
C LYS A 99 16.34 -12.39 -6.53
N SER A 100 17.35 -13.27 -6.49
CA SER A 100 18.60 -13.07 -7.23
C SER A 100 18.35 -12.77 -8.72
N GLY A 101 18.95 -11.68 -9.20
CA GLY A 101 18.92 -11.27 -10.61
C GLY A 101 17.72 -10.43 -11.02
N GLN A 102 16.82 -10.07 -10.08
CA GLN A 102 15.80 -9.04 -10.34
C GLN A 102 16.36 -7.65 -10.06
N GLU A 103 15.99 -6.69 -10.90
CA GLU A 103 16.21 -5.27 -10.64
C GLU A 103 15.31 -4.84 -9.48
N VAL A 104 15.87 -4.05 -8.57
CA VAL A 104 15.18 -3.51 -7.41
C VAL A 104 15.05 -2.00 -7.55
N SER A 105 13.93 -1.45 -7.10
CA SER A 105 13.71 -0.01 -7.01
C SER A 105 13.33 0.40 -5.59
N TYR A 106 13.31 1.72 -5.37
CA TYR A 106 12.98 2.36 -4.11
C TYR A 106 12.14 3.61 -4.39
N PHE A 107 11.38 4.07 -3.42
CA PHE A 107 10.56 5.28 -3.50
C PHE A 107 10.69 6.12 -2.24
N ASN A 108 10.09 7.32 -2.23
CA ASN A 108 10.01 8.13 -1.03
C ASN A 108 8.55 8.54 -0.78
N ALA A 109 7.99 8.05 0.32
CA ALA A 109 6.61 8.34 0.69
C ALA A 109 6.39 8.10 2.19
N THR A 110 5.44 8.84 2.77
CA THR A 110 4.96 8.65 4.14
C THR A 110 3.49 8.30 4.08
N TYR A 111 3.08 7.29 4.85
CA TYR A 111 1.71 6.82 4.87
C TYR A 111 1.12 6.84 6.28
N VAL A 112 -0.14 7.22 6.35
CA VAL A 112 -0.95 7.30 7.57
C VAL A 112 -1.90 6.10 7.60
N PRO A 113 -2.00 5.35 8.72
CA PRO A 113 -2.99 4.30 8.86
C PRO A 113 -4.38 4.93 8.97
N TYR A 114 -5.35 4.41 8.22
CA TYR A 114 -6.71 4.96 8.23
C TYR A 114 -7.80 3.91 8.45
N LYS A 115 -7.50 2.63 8.25
CA LYS A 115 -8.44 1.51 8.43
C LYS A 115 -7.70 0.26 8.91
N ALA A 116 -8.36 -0.56 9.72
CA ALA A 116 -7.87 -1.88 10.08
C ALA A 116 -8.95 -2.94 9.94
N VAL A 117 -8.53 -4.16 9.59
CA VAL A 117 -9.40 -5.33 9.44
C VAL A 117 -8.74 -6.51 10.12
N ASP A 118 -9.48 -7.28 10.90
CA ASP A 118 -9.00 -8.57 11.42
C ASP A 118 -8.76 -9.52 10.24
N SER A 119 -7.51 -9.96 10.08
CA SER A 119 -7.10 -10.77 8.91
C SER A 119 -7.72 -12.17 8.89
N SER A 120 -8.30 -12.63 10.00
CA SER A 120 -8.95 -13.93 10.12
C SER A 120 -10.46 -13.88 9.87
N THR A 121 -11.13 -12.82 10.34
CA THR A 121 -12.59 -12.70 10.25
C THR A 121 -13.06 -11.75 9.14
N ASN A 122 -12.16 -10.89 8.63
CA ASN A 122 -12.48 -9.76 7.75
C ASN A 122 -13.43 -8.71 8.37
N GLU A 123 -13.52 -8.68 9.69
CA GLU A 123 -14.28 -7.65 10.40
C GLU A 123 -13.45 -6.37 10.55
N GLU A 124 -14.10 -5.22 10.39
CA GLU A 124 -13.43 -3.93 10.58
C GLU A 124 -13.14 -3.69 12.06
N CYS A 125 -11.93 -3.21 12.35
CA CYS A 125 -11.49 -2.83 13.69
C CYS A 125 -11.08 -1.36 13.70
N THR A 126 -11.19 -0.73 14.85
CA THR A 126 -10.62 0.60 15.07
C THR A 126 -9.09 0.50 15.22
N LEU A 127 -8.37 1.53 14.77
CA LEU A 127 -6.91 1.61 14.96
C LEU A 127 -6.50 1.54 16.44
N ARG A 128 -7.37 1.97 17.38
CA ARG A 128 -7.13 1.88 18.82
C ARG A 128 -7.29 0.46 19.37
N GLU A 129 -8.12 -0.38 18.76
CA GLU A 129 -8.17 -1.80 19.11
C GLU A 129 -6.89 -2.52 18.66
N VAL A 130 -6.36 -2.14 17.50
CA VAL A 130 -5.13 -2.74 16.95
C VAL A 130 -3.87 -2.26 17.66
N PHE A 131 -3.71 -0.94 17.84
CA PHE A 131 -2.48 -0.33 18.37
C PHE A 131 -2.58 0.09 19.85
N GLY A 132 -3.72 -0.16 20.48
CA GLY A 132 -3.98 0.15 21.88
C GLY A 132 -4.57 1.55 22.11
N SER A 133 -5.13 1.75 23.31
CA SER A 133 -5.86 2.97 23.67
C SER A 133 -5.01 4.24 23.66
N ALA A 134 -3.68 4.13 23.79
CA ALA A 134 -2.74 5.25 23.70
C ALA A 134 -2.44 5.69 22.26
N PHE A 135 -2.83 4.91 21.25
CA PHE A 135 -2.65 5.27 19.85
C PHE A 135 -3.39 6.58 19.54
N SER A 136 -2.65 7.60 19.16
CA SER A 136 -3.19 8.92 18.80
C SER A 136 -2.86 9.31 17.36
N GLN A 137 -1.74 8.80 16.84
CA GLN A 137 -1.18 9.10 15.53
C GLN A 137 0.05 8.22 15.31
N GLY A 138 0.43 8.01 14.06
CA GLY A 138 1.62 7.27 13.65
C GLY A 138 1.67 7.20 12.13
N VAL A 139 2.86 6.98 11.59
CA VAL A 139 3.11 6.87 10.14
C VAL A 139 4.15 5.81 9.86
N ILE A 140 4.11 5.27 8.64
CA ILE A 140 5.23 4.55 8.06
C ILE A 140 5.84 5.38 6.95
N THR A 141 7.16 5.54 6.96
CA THR A 141 7.91 6.30 5.95
C THR A 141 8.90 5.39 5.28
N PHE A 142 8.84 5.32 3.95
CA PHE A 142 9.81 4.66 3.10
C PHE A 142 10.72 5.71 2.46
N ASN A 143 12.03 5.45 2.47
CA ASN A 143 13.05 6.37 1.98
C ASN A 143 13.67 5.87 0.68
N SER A 144 14.14 6.78 -0.17
CA SER A 144 14.76 6.43 -1.45
C SER A 144 16.10 5.69 -1.30
N ASP A 145 16.69 5.68 -0.11
CA ASP A 145 17.89 4.93 0.23
C ASP A 145 17.63 3.45 0.59
N GLY A 146 16.36 3.01 0.50
CA GLY A 146 15.95 1.65 0.82
C GLY A 146 15.74 1.40 2.31
N THR A 147 15.68 2.44 3.16
CA THR A 147 15.30 2.33 4.56
C THR A 147 13.83 2.67 4.80
N PHE A 148 13.26 2.21 5.90
CA PHE A 148 11.95 2.67 6.35
C PHE A 148 11.92 2.89 7.86
N THR A 149 10.96 3.71 8.32
CA THR A 149 10.62 3.91 9.73
C THR A 149 9.13 3.68 9.94
N ASP A 150 8.76 2.95 10.99
CA ASP A 150 7.40 2.67 11.43
C ASP A 150 7.14 3.30 12.81
N SER A 151 6.44 4.42 12.85
CA SER A 151 6.03 5.07 14.11
C SER A 151 4.61 4.70 14.54
N VAL A 152 3.96 3.76 13.85
CA VAL A 152 2.60 3.33 14.14
C VAL A 152 2.55 2.52 15.44
N THR A 153 3.58 1.71 15.66
CA THR A 153 3.71 0.90 16.87
C THR A 153 4.68 1.54 17.87
N SER A 154 4.43 1.35 19.17
CA SER A 154 5.37 1.75 20.22
C SER A 154 6.53 0.76 20.40
N SER A 155 6.91 0.06 19.33
CA SER A 155 7.97 -0.95 19.34
C SER A 155 9.35 -0.29 19.47
N SER A 156 10.27 -0.95 20.18
CA SER A 156 11.68 -0.53 20.20
C SER A 156 12.40 -0.82 18.88
N VAL A 157 11.80 -1.67 18.02
CA VAL A 157 12.25 -1.93 16.65
C VAL A 157 11.21 -1.35 15.72
N ASN A 158 11.54 -0.20 15.15
CA ASN A 158 10.62 0.67 14.43
C ASN A 158 11.25 1.18 13.12
N SER A 159 12.25 0.47 12.63
CA SER A 159 12.95 0.78 11.39
C SER A 159 13.42 -0.50 10.71
N GLY A 160 13.79 -0.39 9.44
CA GLY A 160 14.32 -1.50 8.69
C GLY A 160 14.78 -1.10 7.29
N ALA A 161 14.98 -2.10 6.45
CA ALA A 161 15.27 -1.93 5.04
C ALA A 161 14.14 -2.54 4.19
N TYR A 162 13.95 -1.99 3.00
CA TYR A 162 12.99 -2.50 2.03
C TYR A 162 13.55 -2.39 0.62
N ALA A 163 12.94 -3.11 -0.31
CA ALA A 163 13.15 -2.99 -1.75
C ALA A 163 11.84 -3.30 -2.49
N VAL A 164 11.69 -2.74 -3.67
CA VAL A 164 10.59 -3.07 -4.59
C VAL A 164 11.09 -4.03 -5.65
N GLU A 165 10.47 -5.20 -5.75
CA GLU A 165 10.71 -6.22 -6.78
C GLU A 165 9.46 -6.39 -7.66
N GLY A 166 9.48 -5.78 -8.85
CA GLY A 166 8.28 -5.69 -9.68
C GLY A 166 7.16 -4.98 -8.91
N ASP A 167 6.02 -5.64 -8.72
CA ASP A 167 4.87 -5.08 -7.98
C ASP A 167 4.87 -5.44 -6.49
N THR A 168 5.96 -6.04 -5.98
CA THR A 168 6.05 -6.51 -4.59
C THR A 168 7.01 -5.65 -3.78
N ILE A 169 6.59 -5.24 -2.59
CA ILE A 169 7.48 -4.62 -1.61
C ILE A 169 7.96 -5.70 -0.66
N VAL A 170 9.28 -5.89 -0.59
CA VAL A 170 9.92 -6.76 0.40
C VAL A 170 10.54 -5.85 1.45
N ALA A 171 10.12 -6.01 2.71
CA ALA A 171 10.60 -5.20 3.82
C ALA A 171 10.99 -6.08 5.01
N THR A 172 12.06 -5.70 5.70
CA THR A 172 12.61 -6.42 6.84
C THR A 172 13.01 -5.41 7.91
N TYR A 173 12.48 -5.59 9.13
CA TYR A 173 12.85 -4.79 10.29
C TYR A 173 14.32 -5.02 10.68
N SER A 174 14.90 -4.08 11.43
CA SER A 174 16.29 -4.17 11.91
C SER A 174 16.59 -5.34 12.85
N ASN A 175 15.59 -6.11 13.26
CA ASN A 175 15.73 -7.36 14.01
C ASN A 175 15.54 -8.61 13.14
N ASP A 176 15.70 -8.48 11.82
CA ASP A 176 15.58 -9.52 10.80
C ASP A 176 14.17 -10.14 10.65
N LYS A 177 13.14 -9.53 11.25
CA LYS A 177 11.76 -9.94 11.02
C LYS A 177 11.23 -9.33 9.73
N ASN A 178 10.74 -10.18 8.84
CA ASN A 178 10.06 -9.73 7.63
C ASN A 178 8.73 -9.05 7.95
N MET A 179 8.43 -8.02 7.19
CA MET A 179 7.20 -7.27 7.21
C MET A 179 6.33 -7.70 6.02
N SER A 180 5.06 -8.01 6.27
CA SER A 180 4.11 -8.33 5.20
C SER A 180 3.54 -7.03 4.65
N VAL A 181 4.04 -6.60 3.49
CA VAL A 181 3.56 -5.41 2.77
C VAL A 181 2.87 -5.86 1.49
N LYS A 182 1.62 -5.42 1.30
CA LYS A 182 0.88 -5.57 0.04
C LYS A 182 0.59 -4.17 -0.51
N VAL A 183 0.60 -4.04 -1.82
CA VAL A 183 0.20 -2.81 -2.50
C VAL A 183 -1.22 -2.98 -3.02
N ALA A 184 -2.13 -2.10 -2.61
CA ALA A 184 -3.51 -2.11 -3.07
C ALA A 184 -3.68 -1.31 -4.37
N SER A 185 -2.93 -0.21 -4.51
CA SER A 185 -2.90 0.59 -5.73
C SER A 185 -1.57 1.35 -5.88
N TRP A 186 -1.23 1.69 -7.12
CA TRP A 186 -0.01 2.42 -7.50
C TRP A 186 -0.35 3.75 -8.17
N GLU A 187 0.49 4.76 -7.96
CA GLU A 187 0.53 6.00 -8.72
C GLU A 187 1.94 6.14 -9.31
N GLY A 188 2.09 5.79 -10.60
CA GLY A 188 3.42 5.63 -11.20
C GLY A 188 4.22 4.55 -10.48
N ASP A 189 5.44 4.89 -10.07
CA ASP A 189 6.35 3.98 -9.35
C ASP A 189 6.22 4.07 -7.81
N THR A 190 5.26 4.85 -7.30
CA THR A 190 5.02 5.00 -5.87
C THR A 190 3.69 4.34 -5.49
N PRO A 191 3.64 3.49 -4.45
CA PRO A 191 2.38 2.93 -3.97
C PRO A 191 1.46 4.04 -3.49
N LEU A 192 0.21 4.06 -3.97
CA LEU A 192 -0.81 4.99 -3.48
C LEU A 192 -1.43 4.50 -2.17
N GLU A 193 -1.59 3.18 -2.06
CA GLU A 193 -2.19 2.54 -0.90
C GLU A 193 -1.47 1.24 -0.55
N LEU A 194 -1.15 1.09 0.73
CA LEU A 194 -0.49 -0.09 1.30
C LEU A 194 -1.39 -0.82 2.28
N ILE A 195 -1.23 -2.13 2.36
CA ILE A 195 -1.80 -2.98 3.40
C ILE A 195 -0.65 -3.68 4.11
N ILE A 196 -0.54 -3.49 5.41
CA ILE A 196 0.51 -4.06 6.23
C ILE A 196 -0.12 -4.89 7.35
N ASN A 197 0.36 -6.11 7.55
CA ASN A 197 -0.12 -6.95 8.64
C ASN A 197 0.60 -6.62 9.96
N TYR A 198 -0.16 -6.15 10.95
CA TYR A 198 0.29 -5.94 12.32
C TYR A 198 -0.38 -6.97 13.23
N GLY A 199 0.34 -8.03 13.58
CA GLY A 199 -0.09 -8.96 14.63
C GLY A 199 -1.44 -9.65 14.36
N GLY A 200 -1.78 -9.89 13.09
CA GLY A 200 -3.08 -10.47 12.71
C GLY A 200 -4.13 -9.45 12.23
N TYR A 201 -3.78 -8.18 12.13
CA TYR A 201 -4.65 -7.15 11.53
C TYR A 201 -4.05 -6.64 10.24
N ASP A 202 -4.83 -6.66 9.16
CA ASP A 202 -4.49 -5.99 7.91
C ASP A 202 -4.85 -4.50 8.06
N VAL A 203 -3.82 -3.66 8.16
CA VAL A 203 -3.96 -2.21 8.35
C VAL A 203 -3.68 -1.51 7.03
N TYR A 204 -4.58 -0.62 6.65
CA TYR A 204 -4.57 0.12 5.39
C TYR A 204 -3.98 1.51 5.61
N PHE A 205 -3.15 1.91 4.67
CA PHE A 205 -2.31 3.10 4.71
C PHE A 205 -2.43 3.87 3.40
N ASN A 206 -2.59 5.18 3.49
CA ASN A 206 -2.56 6.11 2.34
C ASN A 206 -1.60 7.28 2.63
N MET A 207 -1.19 7.98 1.57
CA MET A 207 -0.36 9.18 1.68
C MET A 207 -1.14 10.40 2.20
#